data_AF-A0A957JYR6-F1
#
_entry.id   AF-A0A957JYR6-F1
#
_cell.length_a   1.000
_cell.length_b   1.000
_cell.length_c   1.000
_cell.angle_alpha   90.00
_cell.angle_beta   90.00
_cell.angle_gamma   90.00
#
_symmetry.space_group_name_H-M   'P 1'
#
loop_
_entity.id
_entity.type
_entity.pdbx_description
1 polymer ?
#
loop_
_entity_poly.entity_id
_entity_poly.type
_entity_poly.pdbx_seq_one_letter_code
_entity_poly.pdbx_strand_id
1 'polypeptide(L)' 'MAQQVCNGAMLQCSFGVAPSTMIVIPKAMVNTSKQPAATIMDNVPIANIP' A
#
# COMPACT_ATOMS: atom_id res chain seq x y z
N MET A 1 -2.34 -11.94 -15.16
CA MET A 1 -3.07 -11.94 -13.86
C MET A 1 -2.91 -10.59 -13.22
N ALA A 2 -3.99 -9.99 -12.73
CA ALA A 2 -3.90 -8.79 -11.91
C ALA A 2 -3.31 -9.18 -10.55
N GLN A 3 -2.17 -8.60 -10.18
CA GLN A 3 -1.62 -8.73 -8.83
C GLN A 3 -2.27 -7.66 -7.97
N GLN A 4 -3.00 -8.09 -6.95
CA GLN A 4 -3.56 -7.15 -6.00
C GLN A 4 -2.50 -6.79 -4.96
N VAL A 5 -2.38 -5.49 -4.71
CA VAL A 5 -1.50 -4.93 -3.70
C VAL A 5 -2.17 -5.05 -2.32
N CYS A 6 -1.40 -5.41 -1.30
CA CYS A 6 -1.81 -5.48 0.10
C CYS A 6 -0.79 -4.78 1.00
N ASN A 7 -1.11 -4.66 2.29
CA ASN A 7 -0.24 -4.02 3.28
C ASN A 7 1.20 -4.54 3.25
N GLY A 8 2.19 -3.65 3.30
CA GLY A 8 3.60 -4.00 3.24
C GLY A 8 4.16 -4.16 1.82
N ALA A 9 3.40 -3.77 0.80
CA ALA A 9 3.91 -3.69 -0.56
C ALA A 9 5.08 -2.70 -0.67
N MET A 10 6.08 -3.04 -1.46
CA MET A 10 7.22 -2.15 -1.72
C MET A 10 6.84 -1.09 -2.75
N LEU A 11 6.93 0.17 -2.34
CA LEU A 11 6.76 1.35 -3.18
C LEU A 11 8.13 1.82 -3.66
N GLN A 12 8.22 2.08 -4.97
CA GLN A 12 9.40 2.70 -5.57
C GLN A 12 9.03 4.15 -5.95
N CYS A 13 9.56 5.10 -5.20
CA CYS A 13 9.39 6.53 -5.50
C CYS A 13 10.29 6.94 -6.66
N SER A 14 9.75 7.55 -7.72
CA SER A 14 10.55 8.02 -8.87
C SER A 14 11.61 9.07 -8.50
N PHE A 15 11.45 9.73 -7.35
CA PHE A 15 12.32 10.79 -6.85
C PHE A 15 13.17 10.37 -5.64
N GLY A 16 12.97 9.17 -5.11
CA GLY A 16 13.62 8.70 -3.88
C GLY A 16 14.57 7.53 -4.13
N VAL A 17 15.61 7.41 -3.30
CA VAL A 17 16.63 6.35 -3.42
C VAL A 17 16.24 5.08 -2.67
N ALA A 18 15.40 5.17 -1.64
CA ALA A 18 15.03 4.04 -0.78
C ALA A 18 13.62 3.51 -1.09
N PRO A 19 13.43 2.18 -1.17
CA PRO A 19 12.09 1.59 -1.25
C PRO A 19 11.35 1.78 0.07
N SER A 20 10.15 2.35 0.01
CA SER A 20 9.25 2.51 1.16
C SER A 20 8.23 1.39 1.21
N THR A 21 7.71 1.04 2.38
CA THR A 21 6.59 0.09 2.52
C THR A 21 5.25 0.82 2.56
N MET A 22 4.30 0.37 1.76
CA MET A 22 2.93 0.89 1.77
C MET A 22 2.21 0.42 3.04
N ILE A 23 1.63 1.36 3.77
CA ILE A 23 0.77 1.08 4.92
C ILE A 23 -0.67 1.17 4.46
N VAL A 24 -1.41 0.06 4.49
CA VAL A 24 -2.83 0.05 4.15
C VAL A 24 -3.66 0.11 5.43
N ILE A 25 -4.44 1.18 5.58
CA ILE A 25 -5.35 1.35 6.72
C ILE A 25 -6.58 0.46 6.47
N PRO A 26 -7.04 -0.35 7.44
CA PRO A 26 -8.16 -1.28 7.25
C PRO A 26 -9.53 -0.58 7.22
N LYS A 27 -9.65 0.53 6.48
CA LYS A 27 -10.88 1.31 6.33
C LYS A 27 -11.89 0.63 5.42
N ALA A 28 -11.42 -0.11 4.41
CA ALA A 28 -12.27 -0.86 3.49
C ALA A 28 -12.68 -2.25 4.01
N MET A 29 -12.05 -2.76 5.09
CA MET A 29 -12.27 -4.10 5.69
C MET A 29 -12.20 -5.30 4.72
N VAL A 30 -11.67 -5.11 3.51
CA VAL A 30 -11.40 -6.20 2.57
C VAL A 30 -9.97 -6.67 2.77
N ASN A 31 -9.80 -7.98 2.93
CA ASN A 31 -8.50 -8.60 3.17
C ASN A 31 -8.05 -9.44 1.97
N THR A 32 -6.76 -9.38 1.68
CA THR A 32 -6.09 -10.21 0.69
C THR A 32 -4.78 -10.70 1.25
N SER A 33 -4.48 -11.99 1.06
CA SER A 33 -3.29 -12.61 1.64
C SER A 33 -3.19 -12.40 3.17
N LYS A 34 -4.35 -12.40 3.86
CA LYS A 34 -4.50 -12.12 5.30
C LYS A 34 -4.06 -10.71 5.74
N GLN A 35 -3.89 -9.79 4.80
CA GLN A 35 -3.53 -8.39 5.04
C GLN A 35 -4.60 -7.47 4.43
N PRO A 36 -4.75 -6.22 4.91
CA PRO A 36 -5.72 -5.31 4.32
C PRO A 36 -5.36 -5.02 2.86
N ALA A 37 -6.37 -5.07 2.00
CA ALA A 37 -6.28 -4.83 0.57
C ALA A 37 -6.06 -3.34 0.28
N ALA A 38 -5.04 -3.01 -0.52
CA ALA A 38 -4.82 -1.64 -0.96
C ALA A 38 -5.90 -1.20 -1.96
N THR A 39 -6.38 0.02 -1.79
CA THR A 39 -7.38 0.66 -2.64
C THR A 39 -6.81 1.93 -3.26
N ILE A 40 -7.48 2.49 -4.28
CA ILE A 40 -7.03 3.73 -4.94
C ILE A 40 -6.98 4.94 -3.99
N MET A 41 -7.65 4.85 -2.84
CA MET A 41 -7.68 5.90 -1.82
C MET A 41 -6.45 5.88 -0.89
N ASP A 42 -5.62 4.83 -0.94
CA ASP A 42 -4.42 4.68 -0.09
C ASP A 42 -3.19 5.42 -0.66
N ASN A 43 -3.40 6.51 -1.40
CA ASN A 43 -2.34 7.35 -1.94
C ASN A 43 -1.94 8.51 -1.01
N VAL A 44 -2.44 8.51 0.24
CA VAL A 44 -2.25 9.63 1.16
C VAL A 44 -0.80 9.65 1.66
N PRO A 45 -0.05 10.74 1.43
CA PRO A 45 1.32 10.88 1.92
C PRO A 45 1.37 10.88 3.45
N ILE A 46 2.44 10.34 4.03
CA ILE A 46 2.67 10.19 5.48
C ILE A 46 1.76 9.12 6.13
N ALA A 47 0.50 9.00 5.71
CA ALA A 47 -0.44 8.02 6.27
C ALA A 47 -0.29 6.63 5.62
N ASN A 48 -0.26 6.56 4.29
CA ASN A 48 -0.16 5.31 3.54
C ASN A 48 1.20 5.15 2.84
N ILE A 49 1.85 6.27 2.49
CA ILE A 49 3.13 6.33 1.78
C ILE A 49 4.13 7.08 2.67
N PRO A 50 5.02 6.37 3.41
CA PRO A 50 6.06 6.98 4.23
C PRO A 50 7.28 7.42 3.41
#